data_AF-A0A2K3LQY2-F1
#
_entry.id   AF-A0A2K3LQY2-F1
#
_cell.length_a   1.000
_cell.length_b   1.000
_cell.length_c   1.000
_cell.angle_alpha   90.00
_cell.angle_beta   90.00
_cell.angle_gamma   90.00
#
_symmetry.space_group_name_H-M   'P 1'
#
loop_
_entity.id
_entity.type
_entity.pdbx_description
1 polymer ?
#
loop_
_entity_poly.entity_id
_entity_poly.type
_entity_poly.pdbx_seq_one_letter_code
_entity_poly.pdbx_strand_id
1 'polypeptide(L)'
;AAVYNTGSVCAAFLANVDTKSDKTVNFSGNSYHLPAWSVSILPDCKNVVLNTAKINSASAISSFVTERSKEDIEQIYTTADRSDYLWYTLSVVDLKDDPGSQTVLHIESLGHSLHAFIIGKLAGNQAGNSGKAKLNVELQV
;
A
#
# COMPACT_ATOMS: atom_id res chain seq x y z
N ALA A 1 28.81 18.38 1.97
CA ALA A 1 27.71 19.24 2.47
C ALA A 1 27.38 20.26 1.40
N ALA A 2 26.11 20.58 1.19
CA ALA A 2 25.70 21.75 0.40
C ALA A 2 25.28 22.86 1.37
N VAL A 3 25.78 24.07 1.17
CA VAL A 3 25.53 25.22 2.06
C VAL A 3 25.11 26.42 1.22
N TYR A 4 24.00 27.05 1.61
CA TYR A 4 23.45 28.25 1.00
C TYR A 4 23.48 29.35 2.04
N ASN A 5 24.21 30.44 1.78
CA ASN A 5 24.36 31.53 2.73
C ASN A 5 24.25 32.87 1.99
N THR A 6 23.32 33.72 2.42
CA THR A 6 23.08 35.07 1.87
C THR A 6 23.64 36.18 2.76
N GLY A 7 24.40 35.83 3.81
CA GLY A 7 24.87 36.75 4.86
C GLY A 7 23.83 37.01 5.96
N SER A 8 22.54 37.01 5.61
CA SER A 8 21.43 37.16 6.57
C SER A 8 20.76 35.82 6.92
N VAL A 9 20.81 34.83 6.03
CA VAL A 9 20.20 33.51 6.21
C VAL A 9 21.18 32.43 5.77
N CYS A 10 21.20 31.30 6.48
CA CYS A 10 22.06 30.16 6.18
C CYS A 10 21.26 28.86 6.23
N ALA A 11 21.31 28.06 5.16
CA ALA A 11 20.78 26.70 5.15
C ALA A 11 21.85 25.69 4.72
N ALA A 12 21.87 24.51 5.33
CA ALA A 12 22.80 23.44 4.99
C ALA A 12 22.10 22.07 4.84
N PHE A 13 22.64 21.26 3.94
CA PHE A 13 22.22 19.89 3.69
C PHE A 13 23.43 18.96 3.88
N LEU A 14 23.35 18.09 4.90
CA LEU A 14 24.39 17.12 5.23
C LEU A 14 23.94 15.73 4.78
N ALA A 15 24.54 15.24 3.70
CA ALA A 15 24.20 13.95 3.11
C ALA A 15 25.21 12.87 3.52
N ASN A 16 24.70 11.71 3.92
CA ASN A 16 25.44 10.46 3.98
C ASN A 16 24.98 9.57 2.81
N VAL A 17 25.83 9.45 1.79
CA VAL A 17 25.57 8.63 0.59
C VAL A 17 25.94 7.16 0.77
N ASP A 18 26.51 6.80 1.92
CA ASP A 18 26.83 5.42 2.26
C ASP A 18 25.52 4.66 2.53
N THR A 19 25.27 3.59 1.77
CA THR A 19 24.00 2.84 1.86
C THR A 19 23.96 1.84 3.00
N LYS A 20 25.09 1.64 3.70
CA LYS A 20 25.23 0.57 4.70
C LYS A 20 25.64 1.05 6.08
N SER A 21 26.36 2.18 6.16
CA SER A 21 26.93 2.65 7.42
C SER A 21 26.53 4.07 7.78
N ASP A 22 26.19 4.24 9.04
CA ASP A 22 25.96 5.54 9.66
C ASP A 22 27.29 6.29 9.82
N LYS A 23 27.25 7.61 9.68
CA LYS A 23 28.43 8.47 9.80
C LYS A 23 28.17 9.66 10.68
N THR A 24 29.11 9.93 11.57
CA THR A 24 29.16 11.17 12.32
C THR A 24 30.10 12.14 11.62
N VAL A 25 29.59 13.29 11.21
CA VAL A 25 30.37 14.32 10.51
C VAL A 25 30.45 15.59 11.34
N ASN A 26 31.60 16.27 11.29
CA ASN A 26 31.76 17.59 11.90
C ASN A 26 31.44 18.67 10.86
N PHE A 27 30.53 19.58 11.18
CA PHE A 27 30.15 20.72 10.34
C PHE A 27 29.99 21.98 11.21
N SER A 28 30.71 23.06 10.87
CA SER A 28 30.69 24.32 11.63
C SER A 28 31.00 24.16 13.14
N GLY A 29 31.88 23.21 13.48
CA GLY A 29 32.26 22.90 14.87
C GLY A 29 31.28 22.01 15.62
N ASN A 30 30.14 21.66 15.01
CA ASN A 30 29.13 20.78 15.58
C ASN A 30 29.20 19.39 14.95
N SER A 31 28.92 18.36 15.75
CA SER A 31 28.90 16.97 15.32
C SER A 31 27.49 16.52 14.97
N TYR A 32 27.31 15.90 13.79
CA TYR A 32 26.02 15.44 13.30
C TYR A 32 26.06 13.96 12.94
N HIS A 33 25.20 13.17 13.59
CA HIS A 33 24.99 11.76 13.27
C HIS A 33 24.02 11.61 12.10
N LEU A 34 24.52 11.08 10.99
CA LEU A 34 23.79 10.84 9.75
C LEU A 34 23.60 9.34 9.54
N PRO A 35 22.36 8.82 9.62
CA PRO A 35 22.06 7.45 9.21
C PRO A 35 22.52 7.16 7.78
N ALA A 36 22.76 5.88 7.47
CA ALA A 36 23.00 5.42 6.11
C ALA A 36 21.93 5.94 5.14
N TRP A 37 22.35 6.34 3.94
CA TRP A 37 21.49 6.85 2.86
C TRP A 37 20.51 7.95 3.29
N SER A 38 21.02 8.99 3.97
CA SER A 38 20.16 10.05 4.51
C SER A 38 20.70 11.47 4.27
N VAL A 39 19.79 12.44 4.30
CA VAL A 39 20.11 13.86 4.30
C VAL A 39 19.52 14.51 5.54
N SER A 40 20.36 15.19 6.32
CA SER A 40 19.92 16.10 7.38
C SER A 40 19.82 17.53 6.86
N ILE A 41 18.71 18.20 7.16
CA ILE A 41 18.39 19.56 6.73
C ILE A 41 18.53 20.50 7.92
N LEU A 42 19.37 21.53 7.77
CA LEU A 42 19.65 22.54 8.79
C LEU A 42 19.28 23.93 8.23
N PRO A 43 18.09 24.47 8.51
CA PRO A 43 17.62 25.74 7.95
C PRO A 43 18.33 26.96 8.54
N ASP A 44 19.17 26.77 9.56
CA ASP A 44 20.00 27.78 10.23
C ASP A 44 21.49 27.39 10.26
N CYS A 45 21.87 26.34 9.50
CA CYS A 45 23.21 25.73 9.49
C CYS A 45 23.70 25.19 10.85
N LYS A 46 22.80 25.05 11.85
CA LYS A 46 23.14 24.61 13.21
C LYS A 46 22.26 23.47 13.71
N ASN A 47 20.94 23.59 13.56
CA ASN A 47 19.97 22.65 14.11
C ASN A 47 19.38 21.80 13.00
N VAL A 48 19.37 20.48 13.19
CA VAL A 48 18.71 19.55 12.27
C VAL A 48 17.21 19.58 12.56
N VAL A 49 16.40 20.02 11.59
CA VAL A 49 14.93 20.02 11.71
C VAL A 49 14.27 18.82 11.05
N LEU A 50 14.96 18.23 10.08
CA LEU A 50 14.51 17.03 9.38
C LEU A 50 15.73 16.19 9.01
N ASN A 51 15.60 14.87 9.15
CA ASN A 51 16.48 13.92 8.50
C ASN A 51 15.63 12.89 7.74
N THR A 52 15.99 12.59 6.50
CA THR A 52 15.18 11.74 5.62
C THR A 52 15.05 10.27 6.07
N ALA A 53 15.94 9.80 6.96
CA ALA A 53 15.89 8.45 7.53
C ALA A 53 15.34 8.42 8.97
N LYS A 54 15.17 9.58 9.62
CA LYS A 54 14.56 9.68 10.97
C LYS A 54 13.09 10.06 10.81
N ILE A 55 12.25 9.04 10.77
CA ILE A 55 10.80 9.18 10.57
C ILE A 55 10.12 9.31 11.95
N ASN A 56 9.56 10.48 12.23
CA ASN A 56 8.81 10.76 13.48
C ASN A 56 7.29 10.66 13.30
N SER A 57 6.80 10.15 12.17
CA SER A 57 5.38 9.90 11.92
C SER A 57 4.98 8.51 12.42
N ALA A 58 3.78 8.37 12.96
CA ALA A 58 3.19 7.07 13.26
C ALA A 58 2.86 6.33 11.95
N SER A 59 3.22 5.06 11.87
CA SER A 59 2.77 4.18 10.79
C SER A 59 1.35 3.69 11.10
N ALA A 60 0.45 3.75 10.12
CA ALA A 60 -0.86 3.15 10.22
C ALA A 60 -0.80 1.72 9.66
N ILE A 61 -1.24 0.74 10.45
CA ILE A 61 -1.44 -0.63 9.97
C ILE A 61 -2.88 -0.70 9.46
N SER A 62 -3.04 -0.96 8.16
CA SER A 62 -4.36 -1.19 7.57
C SER A 62 -4.96 -2.48 8.11
N SER A 63 -6.24 -2.45 8.47
CA SER A 63 -7.04 -3.62 8.86
C SER A 63 -8.24 -3.77 7.93
N PHE A 64 -8.62 -5.00 7.63
CA PHE A 64 -9.88 -5.26 6.93
C PHE A 64 -11.06 -4.87 7.82
N VAL A 65 -12.03 -4.18 7.24
CA VAL A 65 -13.29 -3.82 7.88
C VAL A 65 -14.41 -4.52 7.13
N THR A 66 -15.25 -5.26 7.83
CA THR A 66 -16.42 -5.90 7.24
C THR A 66 -17.62 -4.96 7.31
N GLU A 67 -18.21 -4.70 6.15
CA GLU A 67 -19.46 -3.95 6.02
C GLU A 67 -20.52 -4.83 5.35
N ARG A 68 -21.75 -4.81 5.85
CA ARG A 68 -22.86 -5.60 5.28
C ARG A 68 -23.69 -4.71 4.35
N SER A 69 -23.70 -5.04 3.07
CA SER A 69 -24.60 -4.47 2.08
C SER A 69 -25.65 -5.49 1.64
N LYS A 70 -26.84 -5.01 1.24
CA LYS A 70 -27.87 -5.82 0.57
C LYS A 70 -27.79 -5.74 -0.96
N GLU A 71 -27.03 -4.78 -1.47
CA GLU A 71 -26.85 -4.49 -2.90
C GLU A 71 -25.38 -4.65 -3.28
N ASP A 72 -25.12 -4.92 -4.55
CA ASP A 72 -23.76 -4.94 -5.09
C ASP A 72 -23.14 -3.56 -4.95
N ILE A 73 -22.02 -3.51 -4.23
CA ILE A 73 -21.26 -2.28 -4.02
C ILE A 73 -20.11 -2.22 -5.01
N GLU A 74 -19.89 -1.05 -5.58
CA GLU A 74 -18.76 -0.79 -6.47
C GLU A 74 -17.47 -0.59 -5.67
N GLN A 75 -16.35 -1.10 -6.20
CA GLN A 75 -15.08 -1.15 -5.47
C GLN A 75 -14.58 0.25 -5.11
N ILE A 76 -14.52 1.18 -6.07
CA ILE A 76 -13.92 2.52 -5.86
C ILE A 76 -14.69 3.34 -4.82
N TYR A 77 -16.01 3.21 -4.78
CA TYR A 77 -16.84 3.88 -3.80
C TYR A 77 -16.64 3.29 -2.41
N THR A 78 -16.44 1.98 -2.32
CA THR A 78 -16.25 1.27 -1.05
C THR A 78 -14.86 1.50 -0.46
N THR A 79 -13.81 1.39 -1.28
CA THR A 79 -12.43 1.54 -0.81
C THR A 79 -11.97 3.00 -0.77
N ALA A 80 -12.72 3.91 -1.41
CA ALA A 80 -12.31 5.30 -1.64
C ALA A 80 -10.89 5.40 -2.22
N ASP A 81 -10.53 4.43 -3.07
CA ASP A 81 -9.20 4.28 -3.67
C ASP A 81 -8.04 4.19 -2.64
N ARG A 82 -8.33 3.78 -1.40
CA ARG A 82 -7.32 3.58 -0.35
C ARG A 82 -6.71 2.19 -0.36
N SER A 83 -7.32 1.24 -1.07
CA SER A 83 -6.90 -0.15 -1.19
C SER A 83 -7.25 -0.69 -2.57
N ASP A 84 -6.31 -1.44 -3.16
CA ASP A 84 -6.52 -2.20 -4.40
C ASP A 84 -7.42 -3.43 -4.19
N TYR A 85 -7.67 -3.81 -2.93
CA TYR A 85 -8.39 -5.02 -2.55
C TYR A 85 -9.74 -4.70 -1.89
N LEU A 86 -10.77 -5.39 -2.36
CA LEU A 86 -12.08 -5.49 -1.72
C LEU A 86 -12.53 -6.97 -1.69
N TRP A 87 -12.99 -7.43 -0.53
CA TRP A 87 -13.48 -8.80 -0.35
C TRP A 87 -15.01 -8.83 -0.36
N TYR A 88 -15.59 -9.50 -1.36
CA TYR A 88 -17.00 -9.86 -1.36
C TYR A 88 -17.15 -11.23 -0.71
N THR A 89 -18.06 -11.35 0.26
CA THR A 89 -18.32 -12.62 0.96
C THR A 89 -19.81 -12.95 0.87
N LEU A 90 -20.12 -14.14 0.38
CA LEU A 90 -21.48 -14.69 0.34
C LEU A 90 -21.51 -16.00 1.11
N SER A 91 -22.61 -16.27 1.81
CA SER A 91 -22.88 -17.56 2.45
C SER A 91 -24.14 -18.15 1.84
N VAL A 92 -24.02 -19.35 1.25
CA VAL A 92 -25.14 -20.08 0.68
C VAL A 92 -25.47 -21.23 1.62
N VAL A 93 -26.69 -21.22 2.13
CA VAL A 93 -27.30 -22.28 2.94
C VAL A 93 -28.43 -22.80 2.06
N ASP A 94 -28.56 -24.12 1.85
CA ASP A 94 -29.56 -24.77 0.97
C ASP A 94 -29.13 -25.06 -0.49
N LEU A 95 -27.96 -25.67 -0.68
CA LEU A 95 -27.65 -26.36 -1.94
C LEU A 95 -28.42 -27.69 -2.00
N LYS A 96 -29.21 -27.90 -3.05
CA LYS A 96 -29.86 -29.20 -3.30
C LYS A 96 -28.81 -30.17 -3.82
N ASP A 97 -28.51 -31.19 -3.02
CA ASP A 97 -27.65 -32.31 -3.43
C ASP A 97 -28.48 -33.30 -4.26
N ASP A 98 -28.67 -32.95 -5.54
CA ASP A 98 -29.32 -33.83 -6.51
C ASP A 98 -28.22 -34.61 -7.26
N PRO A 99 -28.14 -35.95 -7.14
CA PRO A 99 -27.10 -36.74 -7.78
C PRO A 99 -27.20 -36.64 -9.30
N GLY A 100 -26.42 -35.72 -9.87
CA GLY A 100 -26.39 -35.40 -11.30
C GLY A 100 -26.49 -33.91 -11.62
N SER A 101 -26.84 -33.06 -10.65
CA SER A 101 -26.89 -31.60 -10.83
C SER A 101 -25.53 -30.98 -10.51
N GLN A 102 -24.98 -30.21 -11.46
CA GLN A 102 -23.75 -29.43 -11.25
C GLN A 102 -24.13 -28.01 -10.81
N THR A 103 -23.66 -27.59 -9.62
CA THR A 103 -23.77 -26.20 -9.20
C THR A 103 -22.58 -25.43 -9.75
N VAL A 104 -22.87 -24.38 -10.52
CA VAL A 104 -21.86 -23.46 -11.06
C VAL A 104 -22.07 -22.08 -10.46
N LEU A 105 -21.01 -21.53 -9.87
CA LEU A 105 -20.95 -20.14 -9.43
C LEU A 105 -20.45 -19.30 -10.60
N HIS A 106 -21.34 -18.45 -11.14
CA HIS A 106 -21.02 -17.45 -12.16
C HIS A 106 -20.71 -16.11 -11.50
N ILE A 107 -19.54 -15.55 -11.79
CA ILE A 107 -19.10 -14.26 -11.25
C ILE A 107 -18.76 -13.33 -12.40
N GLU A 108 -19.48 -12.21 -12.47
CA GLU A 108 -19.16 -11.12 -13.38
C GLU A 108 -18.50 -9.98 -12.60
N SER A 109 -17.39 -9.47 -13.11
CA SER A 109 -16.67 -8.34 -12.53
C SER A 109 -16.32 -7.34 -13.62
N LEU A 110 -16.39 -6.04 -13.30
CA LEU A 110 -15.96 -4.98 -14.19
C LEU A 110 -14.42 -4.86 -14.28
N GLY A 111 -13.68 -5.66 -13.51
CA GLY A 111 -12.23 -5.78 -13.54
C GLY A 111 -11.61 -5.64 -12.14
N HIS A 112 -10.30 -5.47 -12.02
CA HIS A 112 -9.27 -5.84 -13.00
C HIS A 112 -8.76 -7.27 -12.78
N SER A 113 -8.94 -7.80 -11.58
CA SER A 113 -8.48 -9.12 -11.17
C SER A 113 -9.44 -9.67 -10.15
N LEU A 114 -9.76 -10.96 -10.27
CA LEU A 114 -10.64 -11.68 -9.37
C LEU A 114 -9.92 -12.92 -8.87
N HIS A 115 -9.98 -13.14 -7.57
CA HIS A 115 -9.62 -14.40 -6.93
C HIS A 115 -10.83 -14.91 -6.17
N ALA A 116 -11.26 -16.14 -6.47
CA ALA A 116 -12.43 -16.73 -5.86
C ALA A 116 -12.03 -17.89 -4.95
N PHE A 117 -12.55 -17.87 -3.73
CA PHE A 117 -12.28 -18.87 -2.71
C PHE A 117 -13.58 -19.54 -2.28
N ILE A 118 -13.59 -20.88 -2.30
CA ILE A 118 -14.70 -21.70 -1.79
C ILE A 118 -14.22 -22.34 -0.48
N ILE A 119 -14.87 -22.00 0.63
CA ILE A 119 -14.52 -22.49 1.98
C ILE A 119 -13.02 -22.29 2.28
N GLY A 120 -12.51 -21.09 1.94
CA GLY A 120 -11.12 -20.70 2.15
C GLY A 120 -10.09 -21.31 1.19
N LYS A 121 -10.48 -22.19 0.26
CA LYS A 121 -9.59 -22.75 -0.78
C LYS A 121 -9.76 -22.00 -2.09
N LEU A 122 -8.65 -21.70 -2.78
CA LEU A 122 -8.69 -21.06 -4.09
C LEU A 122 -9.40 -21.99 -5.09
N ALA A 123 -10.53 -21.55 -5.62
CA ALA A 123 -11.30 -22.28 -6.62
C ALA A 123 -10.98 -21.81 -8.05
N GLY A 124 -10.61 -20.53 -8.21
CA GLY A 124 -10.19 -19.99 -9.50
C GLY A 124 -9.75 -18.53 -9.41
N ASN A 125 -9.14 -18.04 -10.48
CA ASN A 125 -8.73 -16.65 -10.62
C ASN A 125 -8.76 -16.23 -12.09
N GLN A 126 -8.94 -14.94 -12.34
CA GLN A 126 -8.84 -14.35 -13.66
C GLN A 126 -8.38 -12.90 -13.54
N ALA A 127 -7.62 -12.42 -14.53
CA ALA A 127 -7.21 -11.02 -14.64
C ALA A 127 -7.43 -10.50 -16.05
N GLY A 128 -7.90 -9.25 -16.13
CA GLY A 128 -8.07 -8.51 -17.37
C GLY A 128 -6.78 -7.79 -17.79
N ASN A 129 -6.88 -7.02 -18.86
CA ASN A 129 -5.81 -6.13 -19.31
C ASN A 129 -6.36 -4.74 -19.66
N SER A 130 -5.49 -3.81 -20.06
CA SER A 130 -5.83 -2.41 -20.35
C SER A 130 -6.89 -2.22 -21.44
N GLY A 131 -7.11 -3.20 -22.33
CA GLY A 131 -8.15 -3.15 -23.35
C GLY A 131 -9.40 -3.97 -23.02
N LYS A 132 -9.31 -4.90 -22.05
CA LYS A 132 -10.38 -5.82 -21.65
C LYS A 132 -10.29 -6.10 -20.14
N ALA A 133 -10.86 -5.20 -19.34
CA ALA A 133 -10.84 -5.29 -17.89
C ALA A 133 -11.92 -6.25 -17.34
N LYS A 134 -13.08 -6.33 -17.99
CA LYS A 134 -14.22 -7.15 -17.53
C LYS A 134 -13.87 -8.63 -17.49
N LEU A 135 -14.34 -9.30 -16.44
CA LEU A 135 -14.09 -10.71 -16.16
C LEU A 135 -15.42 -11.44 -15.99
N ASN A 136 -15.48 -12.66 -16.51
CA ASN A 136 -16.56 -13.60 -16.27
C ASN A 136 -15.91 -14.91 -15.85
N VAL A 137 -16.20 -15.40 -14.65
CA VAL A 137 -15.58 -16.59 -14.07
C VAL A 137 -16.68 -17.56 -13.68
N GLU A 138 -16.56 -18.79 -14.17
CA GLU A 138 -17.43 -19.92 -13.82
C GLU A 138 -16.64 -20.90 -12.96
N LEU A 139 -17.17 -21.23 -11.78
CA LEU A 139 -16.54 -22.14 -10.83
C LEU A 139 -17.50 -23.27 -10.48
N GLN A 140 -17.01 -24.50 -10.53
CA GLN A 140 -17.76 -25.65 -10.04
C GLN A 140 -17.70 -25.67 -8.52
N VAL A 141 -18.87 -25.75 -7.88
CA VAL A 141 -19.03 -25.72 -6.41
C VAL A 141 -19.40 -27.10 -5.90
#